data_AF-A0A6I7YRD0-F1
#
_entry.id   AF-A0A6I7YRD0-F1
#
_cell.length_a   1.000
_cell.length_b   1.000
_cell.length_c   1.000
_cell.angle_alpha   90.00
_cell.angle_beta   90.00
_cell.angle_gamma   90.00
#
_symmetry.space_group_name_H-M   'P 1'
#
loop_
_entity.id
_entity.type
_entity.pdbx_description
1 polymer ?
#
loop_
_entity_poly.entity_id
_entity_poly.type
_entity_poly.pdbx_seq_one_letter_code
_entity_poly.pdbx_strand_id
1 'polypeptide(L)'
;MTSQAAEGPESVVASRRSKITPEREQEFYDAVLEQIRTCGYDSFTMEAVAASTRCSKSTLYRQWKTKPQFVAAALRSNQCPRFSGIDTGSLVGDLRAMARAAGDWSGRDTQLLQALGHAVLQDQELREALREALIEPEISAVREIIARGVARGEVPADHPALEFIPAQLFGVVRVRPVLEGEYADAAYITQFVEAVVIPALGLT
;
A
#
# COMPACT_ATOMS: atom_id res chain seq x y z
N MET A 1 54.78 17.67 26.81
CA MET A 1 54.57 17.33 25.39
C MET A 1 53.37 16.41 25.31
N THR A 2 52.19 16.99 25.07
CA THR A 2 50.95 16.26 24.83
C THR A 2 50.19 17.02 23.76
N SER A 3 49.90 16.28 22.70
CA SER A 3 49.44 16.71 21.39
C SER A 3 48.01 17.28 21.44
N GLN A 4 47.82 18.51 20.95
CA GLN A 4 46.50 19.02 20.58
C GLN A 4 46.21 18.55 19.15
N ALA A 5 45.35 17.53 19.04
CA ALA A 5 44.78 17.10 17.78
C ALA A 5 43.69 18.09 17.35
N ALA A 6 43.75 18.48 16.07
CA ALA A 6 42.84 19.39 15.42
C ALA A 6 41.42 18.81 15.33
N GLU A 7 40.44 19.58 15.80
CA GLU A 7 39.03 19.37 15.50
C GLU A 7 38.77 19.83 14.05
N GLY A 8 38.52 18.86 13.17
CA GLY A 8 37.96 19.14 11.84
C GLY A 8 36.48 19.51 11.96
N PRO A 9 35.96 20.43 11.12
CA PRO A 9 34.56 20.82 11.20
C PRO A 9 33.66 19.68 10.74
N GLU A 10 32.77 19.23 11.63
CA GLU A 10 31.65 18.36 11.32
C GLU A 10 30.78 19.00 10.22
N SER A 11 30.85 18.40 9.03
CA SER A 11 29.95 18.67 7.92
C SER A 11 28.55 18.16 8.28
N VAL A 12 27.76 19.01 8.95
CA VAL A 12 26.31 18.82 9.07
C VAL A 12 25.71 18.93 7.67
N VAL A 13 25.36 17.79 7.08
CA VAL A 13 24.64 17.71 5.81
C VAL A 13 23.28 18.37 6.02
N ALA A 14 23.17 19.64 5.61
CA ALA A 14 21.94 20.39 5.67
C ALA A 14 20.90 19.75 4.74
N SER A 15 19.98 18.97 5.32
CA SER A 15 18.74 18.59 4.66
C SER A 15 18.03 19.84 4.18
N ARG A 16 17.97 20.01 2.85
CA ARG A 16 17.47 21.20 2.18
C ARG A 16 15.97 21.27 2.41
N ARG A 17 15.53 21.96 3.48
CA ARG A 17 14.11 22.16 3.83
C ARG A 17 13.31 22.49 2.56
N SER A 18 12.41 21.58 2.18
CA SER A 18 11.46 21.86 1.11
C SER A 18 10.66 23.11 1.51
N LYS A 19 10.49 24.05 0.57
CA LYS A 19 9.62 25.23 0.77
C LYS A 19 8.13 24.87 0.68
N ILE A 20 7.81 23.59 0.44
CA ILE A 20 6.45 23.06 0.37
C ILE A 20 6.07 22.62 1.79
N THR A 21 4.93 23.07 2.29
CA THR A 21 4.43 22.60 3.58
C THR A 21 3.91 21.16 3.46
N PRO A 22 3.88 20.37 4.54
CA PRO A 22 3.37 18.99 4.49
C PRO A 22 1.94 18.89 3.92
N GLU A 23 1.07 19.84 4.24
CA GLU A 23 -0.32 19.88 3.76
C GLU A 23 -0.37 20.08 2.24
N ARG A 24 0.50 20.96 1.74
CA ARG A 24 0.60 21.24 0.31
C ARG A 24 1.24 20.08 -0.43
N GLU A 25 2.18 19.38 0.20
CA GLU A 25 2.77 18.17 -0.33
C GLU A 25 1.72 17.05 -0.46
N GLN A 26 0.89 16.87 0.57
CA GLN A 26 -0.20 15.90 0.55
C GLN A 26 -1.23 16.23 -0.53
N GLU A 27 -1.60 17.50 -0.73
CA GLU A 27 -2.48 17.91 -1.84
C GLU A 27 -1.93 17.49 -3.21
N PHE A 28 -0.61 17.61 -3.41
CA PHE A 28 0.03 17.16 -4.64
C PHE A 28 0.00 15.64 -4.80
N TYR A 29 0.21 14.91 -3.70
CA TYR A 29 0.12 13.45 -3.67
C TYR A 29 -1.29 12.94 -3.97
N ASP A 30 -2.30 13.54 -3.36
CA ASP A 30 -3.70 13.18 -3.60
C ASP A 30 -4.08 13.45 -5.07
N ALA A 31 -3.66 14.61 -5.60
CA ALA A 31 -3.93 14.98 -6.98
C ALA A 31 -3.29 14.02 -7.99
N VAL A 32 -2.04 13.60 -7.78
CA VAL A 32 -1.38 12.68 -8.71
C VAL A 32 -1.98 11.28 -8.65
N LEU A 33 -2.28 10.75 -7.46
CA LEU A 33 -2.90 9.43 -7.33
C LEU A 33 -4.31 9.41 -7.93
N GLU A 34 -5.07 10.49 -7.79
CA GLU A 34 -6.41 10.60 -8.38
C GLU A 34 -6.38 10.70 -9.91
N GLN A 35 -5.45 11.47 -10.47
CA GLN A 35 -5.26 11.51 -11.92
C GLN A 35 -4.88 10.13 -12.46
N ILE A 36 -3.97 9.41 -11.81
CA ILE A 36 -3.58 8.05 -12.23
C ILE A 36 -4.77 7.10 -12.20
N ARG A 37 -5.61 7.13 -11.16
CA ARG A 37 -6.84 6.31 -11.12
C ARG A 37 -7.78 6.62 -12.29
N THR A 38 -7.88 7.89 -12.67
CA THR A 38 -8.85 8.35 -13.67
C THR A 38 -8.39 8.11 -15.11
N CYS A 39 -7.14 8.43 -15.45
CA CYS A 39 -6.66 8.40 -16.84
C CYS A 39 -5.49 7.43 -17.09
N GLY A 40 -5.02 6.73 -16.07
CA GLY A 40 -3.89 5.80 -16.15
C GLY A 40 -2.54 6.47 -15.97
N TYR A 41 -1.51 5.67 -15.66
CA TYR A 41 -0.16 6.20 -15.45
C TYR A 41 0.37 6.91 -16.70
N ASP A 42 0.20 6.36 -17.90
CA ASP A 42 0.81 6.91 -19.13
C ASP A 42 0.23 8.27 -19.52
N SER A 43 -1.08 8.45 -19.38
CA SER A 43 -1.78 9.71 -19.71
C SER A 43 -1.51 10.84 -18.72
N PHE A 44 -1.07 10.52 -17.50
CA PHE A 44 -0.74 11.53 -16.49
C PHE A 44 0.58 12.26 -16.82
N THR A 45 0.60 13.58 -16.60
CA THR A 45 1.79 14.43 -16.76
C THR A 45 2.03 15.32 -15.54
N MET A 46 3.30 15.63 -15.26
CA MET A 46 3.68 16.58 -14.18
C MET A 46 3.01 17.95 -14.40
N GLU A 47 2.86 18.36 -15.65
CA GLU A 47 2.18 19.57 -16.09
C GLU A 47 0.70 19.60 -15.69
N ALA A 48 -0.01 18.48 -15.89
CA ALA A 48 -1.41 18.38 -15.54
C ALA A 48 -1.61 18.53 -14.01
N VAL A 49 -0.75 17.93 -13.20
CA VAL A 49 -0.78 18.12 -11.73
C VAL A 49 -0.41 19.54 -11.34
N ALA A 50 0.62 20.13 -11.96
CA ALA A 50 0.99 21.52 -11.69
C ALA A 50 -0.19 22.47 -11.97
N ALA A 51 -0.90 22.26 -13.09
CA ALA A 51 -2.08 23.04 -13.44
C ALA A 51 -3.24 22.82 -12.46
N SER A 52 -3.59 21.57 -12.14
CA SER A 52 -4.73 21.27 -11.26
C SER A 52 -4.53 21.73 -9.83
N THR A 53 -3.28 21.71 -9.36
CA THR A 53 -2.92 22.10 -7.99
C THR A 53 -2.47 23.56 -7.90
N ARG A 54 -2.47 24.34 -8.99
CA ARG A 54 -1.99 25.74 -9.02
C ARG A 54 -0.53 25.87 -8.53
N CYS A 55 0.32 24.94 -8.93
CA CYS A 55 1.76 24.93 -8.66
C CYS A 55 2.55 25.23 -9.94
N SER A 56 3.78 25.77 -9.82
CA SER A 56 4.66 25.91 -10.97
C SER A 56 5.30 24.56 -11.33
N LYS A 57 5.45 24.28 -12.63
CA LYS A 57 6.18 23.08 -13.11
C LYS A 57 7.56 22.96 -12.47
N SER A 58 8.29 24.06 -12.39
CA SER A 58 9.64 24.09 -11.80
C SER A 58 9.67 23.69 -10.32
N THR A 59 8.56 23.87 -9.60
CA THR A 59 8.46 23.44 -8.19
C THR A 59 8.31 21.94 -8.10
N LEU A 60 7.44 21.31 -8.91
CA LEU A 60 7.30 19.86 -8.92
C LEU A 60 8.60 19.17 -9.38
N TYR A 61 9.20 19.63 -10.48
CA TYR A 61 10.46 19.07 -10.98
C TYR A 61 11.64 19.28 -10.03
N ARG A 62 11.67 20.35 -9.22
CA ARG A 62 12.72 20.55 -8.22
C ARG A 62 12.57 19.59 -7.04
N GLN A 63 11.34 19.29 -6.63
CA GLN A 63 11.07 18.44 -5.46
C GLN A 63 11.22 16.95 -5.80
N TRP A 64 10.57 16.48 -6.86
CA TRP A 64 10.53 15.05 -7.18
C TRP A 64 11.37 14.65 -8.38
N LYS A 65 11.88 15.59 -9.18
CA LYS A 65 12.75 15.38 -10.36
C LYS A 65 12.13 14.61 -11.53
N THR A 66 11.51 13.47 -11.29
CA THR A 66 10.93 12.60 -12.31
C THR A 66 9.50 12.20 -11.97
N LYS A 67 8.75 11.78 -12.99
CA LYS A 67 7.39 11.26 -12.85
C LYS A 67 7.33 10.00 -11.96
N PRO A 68 8.20 8.98 -12.16
CA PRO A 68 8.27 7.84 -11.24
C PRO A 68 8.51 8.23 -9.78
N GLN A 69 9.48 9.12 -9.53
CA GLN A 69 9.82 9.56 -8.18
C GLN A 69 8.68 10.30 -7.49
N PHE A 70 7.93 11.10 -8.24
CA PHE A 70 6.77 11.79 -7.69
C PHE A 70 5.67 10.81 -7.28
N VAL A 71 5.37 9.83 -8.14
CA VAL A 71 4.36 8.81 -7.86
C VAL A 71 4.79 7.89 -6.72
N ALA A 72 6.07 7.50 -6.68
CA ALA A 72 6.63 6.72 -5.59
C ALA A 72 6.51 7.44 -4.24
N ALA A 73 6.82 8.73 -4.20
CA ALA A 73 6.62 9.55 -3.00
C ALA A 73 5.13 9.64 -2.61
N ALA A 74 4.24 9.82 -3.59
CA ALA A 74 2.80 9.88 -3.35
C ALA A 74 2.23 8.58 -2.78
N LEU A 75 2.66 7.44 -3.32
CA LEU A 75 2.30 6.11 -2.81
C LEU A 75 2.73 5.95 -1.35
N ARG A 76 4.00 6.25 -1.04
CA ARG A 76 4.54 6.12 0.32
C ARG A 76 3.84 7.05 1.33
N SER A 77 3.43 8.24 0.91
CA SER A 77 2.70 9.18 1.78
C SER A 77 1.27 8.73 2.08
N ASN A 78 0.69 7.89 1.23
CA ASN A 78 -0.69 7.40 1.33
C ASN A 78 -0.78 5.97 1.88
N GLN A 79 0.25 5.52 2.61
CA GLN A 79 0.20 4.27 3.37
C GLN A 79 -0.95 4.32 4.39
N CYS A 80 -1.89 3.39 4.26
CA CYS A 80 -2.99 3.24 5.20
C CYS A 80 -3.08 1.77 5.60
N PRO A 81 -2.57 1.36 6.77
CA PRO A 81 -2.63 -0.03 7.21
C PRO A 81 -4.08 -0.39 7.55
N ARG A 82 -4.78 -1.03 6.62
CA ARG A 82 -6.24 -1.07 6.68
C ARG A 82 -6.80 -2.08 7.68
N PHE A 83 -6.02 -3.10 8.00
CA PHE A 83 -6.36 -4.12 8.99
C PHE A 83 -5.78 -3.83 10.38
N SER A 84 -5.19 -2.65 10.60
CA SER A 84 -4.61 -2.28 11.89
C SER A 84 -5.67 -2.34 12.99
N GLY A 85 -5.35 -2.97 14.11
CA GLY A 85 -6.22 -3.01 15.29
C GLY A 85 -7.36 -4.03 15.24
N ILE A 86 -7.47 -4.85 14.19
CA ILE A 86 -8.38 -6.00 14.20
C ILE A 86 -7.86 -7.03 15.20
N ASP A 87 -8.54 -7.19 16.33
CA ASP A 87 -8.36 -8.28 17.29
C ASP A 87 -9.66 -8.48 18.08
N THR A 88 -10.47 -9.41 17.61
CA THR A 88 -11.76 -9.81 18.17
C THR A 88 -11.63 -10.88 19.26
N GLY A 89 -10.41 -11.38 19.49
CA GLY A 89 -10.13 -12.49 20.40
C GLY A 89 -10.26 -13.89 19.79
N SER A 90 -10.57 -14.01 18.49
CA SER A 90 -10.58 -15.29 17.77
C SER A 90 -10.10 -15.10 16.32
N LEU A 91 -9.44 -16.10 15.74
CA LEU A 91 -8.96 -16.05 14.37
C LEU A 91 -10.12 -15.97 13.38
N VAL A 92 -11.19 -16.73 13.61
CA VAL A 92 -12.42 -16.66 12.80
C VAL A 92 -13.03 -15.26 12.86
N GLY A 93 -13.13 -14.67 14.05
CA GLY A 93 -13.65 -13.31 14.21
C GLY A 93 -12.78 -12.26 13.51
N ASP A 94 -11.45 -12.41 13.58
CA ASP A 94 -10.49 -11.50 12.93
C ASP A 94 -10.58 -11.60 11.40
N LEU A 95 -10.63 -12.82 10.84
CA LEU A 95 -10.81 -13.04 9.41
C LEU A 95 -12.12 -12.45 8.88
N ARG A 96 -13.22 -12.61 9.65
CA ARG A 96 -14.52 -12.00 9.32
C ARG A 96 -14.48 -10.46 9.40
N ALA A 97 -13.80 -9.90 10.40
CA ALA A 97 -13.66 -8.44 10.53
C ALA A 97 -12.81 -7.85 9.38
N MET A 98 -11.72 -8.53 9.03
CA MET A 98 -10.86 -8.21 7.90
C MET A 98 -11.65 -8.25 6.58
N ALA A 99 -12.46 -9.29 6.36
CA ALA A 99 -13.26 -9.43 5.15
C ALA A 99 -14.24 -8.27 4.95
N ARG A 100 -14.91 -7.85 6.03
CA ARG A 100 -15.82 -6.70 6.02
C ARG A 100 -15.09 -5.41 5.66
N ALA A 101 -13.93 -5.18 6.29
CA ALA A 101 -13.17 -3.97 6.07
C ALA A 101 -12.59 -3.92 4.64
N ALA A 102 -12.10 -5.05 4.11
CA ALA A 102 -11.52 -5.15 2.77
C ALA A 102 -12.47 -4.70 1.65
N GLY A 103 -13.78 -4.93 1.81
CA GLY A 103 -14.78 -4.55 0.82
C GLY A 103 -14.96 -3.03 0.62
N ASP A 104 -14.62 -2.23 1.62
CA ASP A 104 -14.86 -0.78 1.60
C ASP A 104 -13.85 -0.01 0.73
N TRP A 105 -12.66 -0.59 0.49
CA TRP A 105 -11.57 0.08 -0.22
C TRP A 105 -11.00 -0.71 -1.40
N SER A 106 -11.38 -1.99 -1.56
CA SER A 106 -10.86 -2.88 -2.60
C SER A 106 -10.91 -2.25 -3.99
N GLY A 107 -12.01 -1.58 -4.34
CA GLY A 107 -12.20 -0.96 -5.65
C GLY A 107 -11.16 0.12 -5.97
N ARG A 108 -10.99 1.09 -5.06
CA ARG A 108 -10.14 2.28 -5.29
C ARG A 108 -8.65 1.91 -5.40
N ASP A 109 -8.19 1.01 -4.55
CA ASP A 109 -6.78 0.59 -4.57
C ASP A 109 -6.51 -0.37 -5.73
N THR A 110 -7.49 -1.20 -6.12
CA THR A 110 -7.34 -2.09 -7.28
C THR A 110 -7.29 -1.27 -8.56
N GLN A 111 -8.10 -0.21 -8.70
CA GLN A 111 -7.99 0.74 -9.80
C GLN A 111 -6.61 1.37 -9.90
N LEU A 112 -6.06 1.84 -8.78
CA LEU A 112 -4.73 2.45 -8.76
C LEU A 112 -3.64 1.44 -9.17
N LEU A 113 -3.69 0.22 -8.63
CA LEU A 113 -2.73 -0.84 -8.97
C LEU A 113 -2.81 -1.22 -10.46
N GLN A 114 -4.02 -1.35 -11.00
CA GLN A 114 -4.24 -1.62 -12.42
C GLN A 114 -3.74 -0.47 -13.31
N ALA A 115 -4.00 0.78 -12.91
CA ALA A 115 -3.54 1.98 -13.63
C ALA A 115 -2.01 2.13 -13.66
N LEU A 116 -1.30 1.55 -12.67
CA LEU A 116 0.16 1.51 -12.58
C LEU A 116 0.78 0.27 -13.26
N GLY A 117 -0.04 -0.69 -13.72
CA GLY A 117 0.37 -2.07 -14.00
C GLY A 117 1.60 -2.22 -14.89
N HIS A 118 1.63 -1.64 -16.09
CA HIS A 118 2.80 -1.77 -16.97
C HIS A 118 4.02 -0.99 -16.45
N ALA A 119 3.79 0.17 -15.83
CA ALA A 119 4.85 1.06 -15.36
C ALA A 119 5.70 0.42 -14.25
N VAL A 120 5.08 -0.29 -13.30
CA VAL A 120 5.81 -0.99 -12.23
C VAL A 120 6.64 -2.17 -12.73
N LEU A 121 6.38 -2.68 -13.94
CA LEU A 121 7.25 -3.70 -14.56
C LEU A 121 8.53 -3.09 -15.14
N GLN A 122 8.51 -1.80 -15.50
CA GLN A 122 9.65 -1.11 -16.12
C GLN A 122 10.49 -0.30 -15.13
N ASP A 123 9.91 0.13 -14.01
CA ASP A 123 10.56 0.99 -13.01
C ASP A 123 10.62 0.31 -11.63
N GLN A 124 11.84 0.09 -11.12
CA GLN A 124 12.06 -0.59 -9.84
C GLN A 124 11.59 0.26 -8.65
N GLU A 125 11.84 1.57 -8.65
CA GLU A 125 11.46 2.46 -7.55
C GLU A 125 9.94 2.53 -7.42
N LEU A 126 9.23 2.56 -8.54
CA LEU A 126 7.77 2.53 -8.59
C LEU A 126 7.21 1.21 -8.06
N ARG A 127 7.85 0.08 -8.43
CA ARG A 127 7.47 -1.25 -7.95
C ARG A 127 7.62 -1.39 -6.45
N GLU A 128 8.75 -0.93 -5.92
CA GLU A 128 9.03 -0.93 -4.49
C GLU A 128 8.04 -0.04 -3.74
N ALA A 129 7.82 1.19 -4.19
CA ALA A 129 6.87 2.10 -3.58
C ALA A 129 5.43 1.55 -3.60
N LEU A 130 5.00 0.90 -4.69
CA LEU A 130 3.69 0.26 -4.75
C LEU A 130 3.59 -0.89 -3.76
N ARG A 131 4.63 -1.73 -3.67
CA ARG A 131 4.68 -2.84 -2.72
C ARG A 131 4.60 -2.35 -1.28
N GLU A 132 5.42 -1.36 -0.92
CA GLU A 132 5.45 -0.74 0.40
C GLU A 132 4.11 -0.08 0.76
N ALA A 133 3.47 0.58 -0.21
CA ALA A 133 2.25 1.35 0.06
C ALA A 133 0.98 0.50 0.13
N LEU A 134 0.85 -0.50 -0.75
CA LEU A 134 -0.44 -1.17 -1.00
C LEU A 134 -0.43 -2.68 -0.76
N ILE A 135 0.75 -3.32 -0.65
CA ILE A 135 0.86 -4.79 -0.56
C ILE A 135 1.37 -5.21 0.81
N GLU A 136 2.55 -4.72 1.22
CA GLU A 136 3.21 -5.17 2.44
C GLU A 136 2.41 -4.90 3.72
N PRO A 137 1.72 -3.75 3.89
CA PRO A 137 0.92 -3.50 5.09
C PRO A 137 -0.22 -4.52 5.24
N GLU A 138 -0.90 -4.83 4.13
CA GLU A 138 -2.02 -5.77 4.13
C GLU A 138 -1.54 -7.20 4.39
N ILE A 139 -0.49 -7.65 3.69
CA ILE A 139 0.09 -8.99 3.89
C ILE A 139 0.63 -9.15 5.31
N SER A 140 1.30 -8.14 5.86
CA SER A 140 1.82 -8.16 7.23
C SER A 140 0.71 -8.26 8.25
N ALA A 141 -0.37 -7.46 8.11
CA ALA A 141 -1.48 -7.50 9.04
C ALA A 141 -2.22 -8.85 9.03
N VAL A 142 -2.38 -9.48 7.85
CA VAL A 142 -2.94 -10.85 7.78
C VAL A 142 -2.02 -11.85 8.48
N ARG A 143 -0.70 -11.76 8.28
CA ARG A 143 0.26 -12.62 8.98
C ARG A 143 0.18 -12.46 10.49
N GLU A 144 0.01 -11.23 10.99
CA GLU A 144 -0.15 -10.96 12.43
C GLU A 144 -1.45 -11.56 12.98
N ILE A 145 -2.58 -11.41 12.27
CA ILE A 145 -3.86 -12.04 12.63
C ILE A 145 -3.69 -13.56 12.76
N ILE A 146 -3.08 -14.18 11.75
CA ILE A 146 -2.82 -15.62 11.73
C ILE A 146 -1.90 -16.03 12.89
N ALA A 147 -0.81 -15.31 13.10
CA ALA A 147 0.15 -15.60 14.17
C ALA A 147 -0.51 -15.55 15.56
N ARG A 148 -1.44 -14.62 15.80
CA ARG A 148 -2.23 -14.59 17.04
C ARG A 148 -3.14 -15.81 17.18
N GLY A 149 -3.83 -16.22 16.11
CA GLY A 149 -4.65 -17.43 16.11
C GLY A 149 -3.85 -18.70 16.44
N VAL A 150 -2.65 -18.82 15.87
CA VAL A 150 -1.70 -19.91 16.19
C VAL A 150 -1.26 -19.84 17.65
N ALA A 151 -0.91 -18.65 18.16
CA ALA A 151 -0.49 -18.47 19.55
C ALA A 151 -1.60 -18.81 20.56
N ARG A 152 -2.87 -18.62 20.17
CA ARG A 152 -4.04 -19.04 20.95
C ARG A 152 -4.37 -20.54 20.84
N GLY A 153 -3.67 -21.26 19.97
CA GLY A 153 -3.90 -22.69 19.72
C GLY A 153 -5.13 -22.98 18.86
N GLU A 154 -5.67 -21.99 18.16
CA GLU A 154 -6.84 -22.18 17.28
C GLU A 154 -6.48 -22.98 16.02
N VAL A 155 -5.24 -22.85 15.54
CA VAL A 155 -4.72 -23.57 14.37
C VAL A 155 -3.28 -24.03 14.66
N PRO A 156 -2.88 -25.26 14.27
CA PRO A 156 -1.51 -25.73 14.41
C PRO A 156 -0.50 -24.84 13.66
N ALA A 157 0.67 -24.58 14.24
CA ALA A 157 1.70 -23.73 13.63
C ALA A 157 2.28 -24.29 12.32
N ASP A 158 2.20 -25.61 12.13
CA ASP A 158 2.63 -26.34 10.94
C ASP A 158 1.49 -26.60 9.95
N HIS A 159 0.32 -25.98 10.16
CA HIS A 159 -0.82 -26.16 9.28
C HIS A 159 -0.48 -25.66 7.86
N PRO A 160 -0.58 -26.52 6.82
CA PRO A 160 -0.02 -26.24 5.50
C PRO A 160 -0.69 -25.07 4.77
N ALA A 161 -1.95 -24.76 5.08
CA ALA A 161 -2.66 -23.63 4.46
C ALA A 161 -2.10 -22.26 4.86
N LEU A 162 -1.44 -22.13 6.03
CA LEU A 162 -1.05 -20.83 6.62
C LEU A 162 -0.17 -20.00 5.70
N GLU A 163 0.73 -20.64 4.95
CA GLU A 163 1.64 -19.97 4.02
C GLU A 163 0.90 -19.23 2.89
N PHE A 164 -0.20 -19.79 2.42
CA PHE A 164 -0.87 -19.31 1.22
C PHE A 164 -1.92 -18.23 1.51
N ILE A 165 -2.51 -18.22 2.71
CA ILE A 165 -3.66 -17.35 3.04
C ILE A 165 -3.40 -15.87 2.74
N PRO A 166 -2.29 -15.23 3.16
CA PRO A 166 -2.08 -13.80 2.93
C PRO A 166 -2.07 -13.45 1.43
N ALA A 167 -1.34 -14.22 0.63
CA ALA A 167 -1.21 -13.97 -0.81
C ALA A 167 -2.53 -14.25 -1.55
N GLN A 168 -3.28 -15.29 -1.17
CA GLN A 168 -4.55 -15.64 -1.81
C GLN A 168 -5.66 -14.62 -1.51
N LEU A 169 -5.75 -14.14 -0.26
CA LEU A 169 -6.67 -13.06 0.10
C LEU A 169 -6.41 -11.79 -0.70
N PHE A 170 -5.14 -11.40 -0.83
CA PHE A 170 -4.78 -10.25 -1.65
C PHE A 170 -5.06 -10.52 -3.14
N GLY A 171 -4.67 -11.70 -3.62
CA GLY A 171 -4.82 -12.11 -5.01
C GLY A 171 -6.26 -12.05 -5.50
N VAL A 172 -7.20 -12.63 -4.75
CA VAL A 172 -8.62 -12.67 -5.16
C VAL A 172 -9.20 -11.25 -5.30
N VAL A 173 -8.86 -10.35 -4.38
CA VAL A 173 -9.32 -8.96 -4.40
C VAL A 173 -8.79 -8.20 -5.63
N ARG A 174 -7.56 -8.49 -6.05
CA ARG A 174 -6.91 -7.79 -7.17
C ARG A 174 -7.23 -8.38 -8.54
N VAL A 175 -7.35 -9.71 -8.64
CA VAL A 175 -7.51 -10.40 -9.93
C VAL A 175 -8.96 -10.48 -10.38
N ARG A 176 -9.94 -10.42 -9.46
CA ARG A 176 -11.37 -10.55 -9.78
C ARG A 176 -11.85 -9.60 -10.87
N PRO A 177 -11.53 -8.29 -10.88
CA PRO A 177 -11.98 -7.41 -11.97
C PRO A 177 -11.45 -7.81 -13.35
N VAL A 178 -10.28 -8.46 -13.40
CA VAL A 178 -9.69 -8.95 -14.65
C VAL A 178 -10.38 -10.24 -15.12
N LEU A 179 -10.78 -11.11 -14.20
CA LEU A 179 -11.41 -12.40 -14.52
C LEU A 179 -12.93 -12.28 -14.74
N GLU A 180 -13.61 -11.46 -13.94
CA GLU A 180 -15.07 -11.41 -13.82
C GLU A 180 -15.65 -10.04 -14.21
N GLY A 181 -14.83 -9.00 -14.38
CA GLY A 181 -15.32 -7.64 -14.69
C GLY A 181 -15.91 -6.89 -13.49
N GLU A 182 -15.86 -7.47 -12.30
CA GLU A 182 -16.42 -6.91 -11.06
C GLU A 182 -15.36 -6.80 -9.96
N TYR A 183 -15.44 -5.75 -9.13
CA TYR A 183 -14.62 -5.62 -7.94
C TYR A 183 -15.08 -6.57 -6.84
N ALA A 184 -14.15 -7.08 -6.04
CA ALA A 184 -14.48 -7.87 -4.86
C ALA A 184 -15.06 -6.94 -3.77
N ASP A 185 -16.39 -6.90 -3.67
CA ASP A 185 -17.08 -6.15 -2.63
C ASP A 185 -17.03 -6.88 -1.27
N ALA A 186 -17.57 -6.24 -0.23
CA ALA A 186 -17.57 -6.82 1.12
C ALA A 186 -18.28 -8.17 1.20
N ALA A 187 -19.34 -8.37 0.40
CA ALA A 187 -20.10 -9.61 0.39
C ALA A 187 -19.28 -10.74 -0.23
N TYR A 188 -18.63 -10.48 -1.38
CA TYR A 188 -17.77 -11.45 -2.06
C TYR A 188 -16.59 -11.86 -1.18
N ILE A 189 -15.89 -10.91 -0.57
CA ILE A 189 -14.73 -11.21 0.28
C ILE A 189 -15.17 -11.98 1.53
N THR A 190 -16.29 -11.60 2.13
CA THR A 190 -16.89 -12.34 3.25
C THR A 190 -17.18 -13.78 2.85
N GLN A 191 -17.85 -13.99 1.72
CA GLN A 191 -18.17 -15.33 1.24
C GLN A 191 -16.92 -16.14 0.90
N PHE A 192 -15.89 -15.53 0.32
CA PHE A 192 -14.61 -16.18 0.07
C PHE A 192 -13.94 -16.63 1.38
N VAL A 193 -13.95 -15.78 2.40
CA VAL A 193 -13.39 -16.12 3.72
C VAL A 193 -14.16 -17.26 4.38
N GLU A 194 -15.49 -17.22 4.37
CA GLU A 194 -16.36 -18.25 4.97
C GLU A 194 -16.29 -19.59 4.22
N ALA A 195 -16.25 -19.56 2.89
CA ALA A 195 -16.35 -20.76 2.08
C ALA A 195 -14.99 -21.43 1.81
N VAL A 196 -13.89 -20.67 1.86
CA VAL A 196 -12.57 -21.14 1.46
C VAL A 196 -11.56 -21.02 2.59
N VAL A 197 -11.37 -19.83 3.16
CA VAL A 197 -10.26 -19.56 4.10
C VAL A 197 -10.48 -20.23 5.46
N ILE A 198 -11.64 -20.02 6.08
CA ILE A 198 -11.97 -20.59 7.39
C ILE A 198 -11.96 -22.14 7.34
N PRO A 199 -12.65 -22.80 6.38
CA PRO A 199 -12.62 -24.25 6.27
C PRO A 199 -11.23 -24.81 5.96
N ALA A 200 -10.42 -24.10 5.15
CA ALA A 200 -9.05 -24.51 4.85
C ALA A 200 -8.14 -24.52 6.08
N LEU A 201 -8.50 -23.81 7.16
CA LEU A 201 -7.80 -23.82 8.45
C LEU A 201 -8.38 -24.83 9.44
N GLY A 202 -9.40 -25.60 9.05
CA GLY A 202 -10.11 -26.52 9.94
C GLY A 202 -10.99 -25.83 10.98
N LEU A 203 -11.35 -24.57 10.75
CA LEU A 203 -12.16 -23.75 11.65
C LEU A 203 -13.64 -23.73 11.22
N THR A 204 -14.52 -23.28 12.12
CA THR A 204 -15.98 -23.11 11.91
C THR A 204 -16.45 -21.71 12.30
#